data_AF-A0A0L0DLS9-F1
#
_entry.id   AF-A0A0L0DLS9-F1
#
_cell.length_a   1.000
_cell.length_b   1.000
_cell.length_c   1.000
_cell.angle_alpha   90.00
_cell.angle_beta   90.00
_cell.angle_gamma   90.00
#
_symmetry.space_group_name_H-M   'P 1'
#
loop_
_entity.id
_entity.type
_entity.pdbx_description
1 polymer ?
#
loop_
_entity_poly.entity_id
_entity_poly.type
_entity_poly.pdbx_seq_one_letter_code
_entity_poly.pdbx_strand_id
1 'polypeptide(L)'
;MGTRNLIPHHIPHPLGHAAAIAARLAGLDALTTESSPATSSSFADGLPPAVLIVHDRVACDDPLSICTAIDDAAGGQLAVASKVAAGIYARLLIPIYELRQANNQRKYEEAFAKMSADWDACETVLASQRFLSGGDAPDFADVLLFVVALRLDLVYYELYKVSFGLLQDYPHIEGFVQDLFERPAFYTDTPPLAVIKTFHYTGEPDLNPHGIVPRGGEPDLHGPHFRDFAFDAVSADDAVNEDQDADRGRGEWVRGLSELRAWIGPDDDYPVAGDQRYVLYAPFNCPWSHRTLLARAIKGLDDAIGLVVVYFRRDADSRWQINPAVPGCTADVYEGIAKITELYAASNSDERSVPVLWDTKTKQIVNNESADIVRIFNSSFADLATNSIDLYPADAADEIDRLNLLVYQRVANGAYKAGFASSQAAYDRAYDRYFRALEYLDGVILADREWLAGTPHPTEADLKLFPPIFRHDDVYFSRFKLNKNKLAAYPNLAAWRDRMLAFPGVAAASNLDHARNGYFGRTGSEIVPAGPRRLGLTRSDYSDDVWLNRDQPASGSEE
;
A
#
# COMPACT_ATOMS: atom_id res chain seq x y z
N MET A 1 -41.00 7.11 5.18
CA MET A 1 -41.21 5.82 4.49
C MET A 1 -40.81 6.02 3.04
N GLY A 2 -39.74 5.35 2.63
CA GLY A 2 -39.06 5.55 1.35
C GLY A 2 -37.67 4.91 1.43
N THR A 3 -37.67 3.58 1.48
CA THR A 3 -36.51 2.70 1.54
C THR A 3 -35.66 2.87 0.28
N ARG A 4 -34.46 3.44 0.42
CA ARG A 4 -33.37 3.26 -0.54
C ARG A 4 -32.72 1.91 -0.23
N ASN A 5 -32.73 1.02 -1.21
CA ASN A 5 -32.09 -0.29 -1.14
C ASN A 5 -30.59 -0.12 -0.95
N LEU A 6 -30.11 -0.48 0.24
CA LEU A 6 -28.72 -0.74 0.55
C LEU A 6 -28.36 -2.08 -0.13
N ILE A 7 -27.29 -2.08 -0.92
CA ILE A 7 -26.65 -3.31 -1.39
C ILE A 7 -25.99 -3.94 -0.14
N PRO A 8 -26.30 -5.18 0.24
CA PRO A 8 -25.65 -5.81 1.39
C PRO A 8 -24.24 -6.26 1.01
N HIS A 9 -23.24 -5.64 1.61
CA HIS A 9 -21.87 -6.15 1.68
C HIS A 9 -21.83 -7.36 2.61
N HIS A 10 -22.07 -8.55 2.06
CA HIS A 10 -21.70 -9.81 2.71
C HIS A 10 -20.62 -10.49 1.88
N ILE A 11 -19.38 -10.38 2.34
CA ILE A 11 -18.31 -11.30 1.97
C ILE A 11 -18.61 -12.61 2.72
N PRO A 12 -18.89 -13.75 2.06
CA PRO A 12 -19.19 -14.98 2.76
C PRO A 12 -17.91 -15.63 3.30
N HIS A 13 -17.97 -16.04 4.58
CA HIS A 13 -16.99 -16.87 5.27
C HIS A 13 -16.60 -18.12 4.44
N PRO A 14 -15.32 -18.52 4.42
CA PRO A 14 -14.91 -19.77 3.78
C PRO A 14 -15.10 -20.88 4.80
N LEU A 15 -16.10 -21.74 4.60
CA LEU A 15 -16.13 -23.18 4.98
C LEU A 15 -17.55 -23.69 4.86
N GLY A 16 -17.84 -24.28 3.70
CA GLY A 16 -19.07 -25.02 3.47
C GLY A 16 -19.54 -24.88 2.03
N HIS A 17 -19.03 -25.72 1.14
CA HIS A 17 -19.81 -26.33 0.04
C HIS A 17 -18.90 -27.19 -0.87
N ALA A 18 -18.61 -28.42 -0.43
CA ALA A 18 -18.03 -29.44 -1.30
C ALA A 18 -18.95 -29.78 -2.51
N ALA A 19 -20.26 -29.51 -2.41
CA ALA A 19 -21.24 -29.71 -3.48
C ALA A 19 -21.32 -28.55 -4.49
N ALA A 20 -21.00 -27.31 -4.09
CA ALA A 20 -20.94 -26.17 -5.02
C ALA A 20 -19.62 -26.14 -5.82
N ILE A 21 -18.56 -26.75 -5.29
CA ILE A 21 -17.28 -26.97 -5.99
C ILE A 21 -17.47 -27.89 -7.21
N ALA A 22 -18.33 -28.91 -7.12
CA ALA A 22 -18.63 -29.81 -8.24
C ALA A 22 -19.44 -29.14 -9.38
N ALA A 23 -20.29 -28.16 -9.05
CA ALA A 23 -20.97 -27.33 -10.05
C ALA A 23 -20.08 -26.20 -10.62
N ARG A 24 -19.11 -25.70 -9.83
CA ARG A 24 -18.10 -24.70 -10.24
C ARG A 24 -17.03 -25.25 -11.20
N LEU A 25 -16.76 -26.56 -11.18
CA LEU A 25 -15.90 -27.22 -12.17
C LEU A 25 -16.51 -27.27 -13.59
N ALA A 26 -17.84 -27.13 -13.74
CA ALA A 26 -18.49 -27.07 -15.05
C ALA A 26 -18.17 -25.79 -15.84
N GLY A 27 -17.79 -24.69 -15.15
CA GLY A 27 -17.32 -23.46 -15.80
C GLY A 27 -15.89 -23.58 -16.34
N LEU A 28 -15.04 -24.35 -15.65
CA LEU A 28 -13.71 -24.75 -16.10
C LEU A 28 -13.77 -25.68 -17.31
N ASP A 29 -14.74 -26.60 -17.35
CA ASP A 29 -14.99 -27.44 -18.52
C ASP A 29 -15.37 -26.60 -19.75
N ALA A 30 -16.18 -25.54 -19.59
CA ALA A 30 -16.48 -24.64 -20.72
C ALA A 30 -15.24 -23.89 -21.28
N LEU A 31 -14.23 -23.61 -20.45
CA LEU A 31 -12.94 -23.05 -20.89
C LEU A 31 -11.97 -24.10 -21.48
N THR A 32 -12.29 -25.40 -21.36
CA THR A 32 -11.35 -26.49 -21.68
C THR A 32 -11.89 -27.61 -22.61
N THR A 33 -13.17 -27.57 -23.02
CA THR A 33 -13.87 -28.71 -23.67
C THR A 33 -14.15 -28.63 -25.18
N GLU A 34 -13.78 -27.57 -25.91
CA GLU A 34 -13.79 -27.67 -27.38
C GLU A 34 -12.46 -28.21 -27.92
N SER A 35 -12.57 -29.24 -28.76
CA SER A 35 -11.45 -29.92 -29.40
C SER A 35 -10.61 -28.94 -30.22
N SER A 36 -9.33 -28.86 -29.86
CA SER A 36 -8.25 -28.25 -30.64
C SER A 36 -8.35 -28.61 -32.13
N PRO A 37 -8.31 -27.65 -33.08
CA PRO A 37 -7.75 -27.94 -34.37
C PRO A 37 -6.24 -28.04 -34.16
N ALA A 38 -5.74 -29.27 -34.25
CA ALA A 38 -4.31 -29.55 -34.22
C ALA A 38 -3.58 -28.71 -35.28
N THR A 39 -2.74 -27.77 -34.85
CA THR A 39 -1.49 -27.44 -35.53
C THR A 39 -0.57 -26.70 -34.58
N SER A 40 0.61 -27.28 -34.38
CA SER A 40 1.83 -26.58 -33.99
C SER A 40 2.17 -25.50 -35.01
N SER A 41 1.75 -24.27 -34.76
CA SER A 41 2.36 -23.04 -35.29
C SER A 41 1.95 -21.92 -34.35
N SER A 42 2.82 -20.93 -34.19
CA SER A 42 2.78 -19.94 -33.12
C SER A 42 1.38 -19.31 -32.96
N PHE A 43 0.92 -19.15 -31.71
CA PHE A 43 -0.23 -18.29 -31.41
C PHE A 43 -0.02 -16.83 -31.89
N ALA A 44 1.23 -16.48 -32.24
CA ALA A 44 1.62 -15.17 -32.76
C ALA A 44 1.19 -14.93 -34.23
N ASP A 45 1.01 -15.98 -35.05
CA ASP A 45 0.72 -15.82 -36.49
C ASP A 45 -0.75 -15.45 -36.80
N GLY A 46 -1.61 -15.37 -35.78
CA GLY A 46 -3.07 -15.16 -35.92
C GLY A 46 -3.62 -13.86 -35.31
N LEU A 47 -2.78 -13.01 -34.73
CA LEU A 47 -3.22 -11.71 -34.20
C LEU A 47 -3.64 -10.80 -35.37
N PRO A 48 -4.87 -10.24 -35.38
CA PRO A 48 -5.30 -9.34 -36.45
C PRO A 48 -4.38 -8.10 -36.52
N PRO A 49 -4.23 -7.47 -37.71
CA PRO A 49 -3.22 -6.44 -38.01
C PRO A 49 -3.43 -5.09 -37.29
N ALA A 50 -4.18 -5.04 -36.19
CA ALA A 50 -4.21 -3.88 -35.30
C ALA A 50 -2.89 -3.69 -34.52
N VAL A 51 -1.98 -4.66 -34.60
CA VAL A 51 -0.60 -4.57 -34.10
C VAL A 51 0.24 -3.77 -35.10
N LEU A 52 0.12 -2.44 -35.06
CA LEU A 52 0.89 -1.54 -35.92
C LEU A 52 2.03 -0.90 -35.12
N ILE A 53 3.26 -1.36 -35.41
CA ILE A 53 4.50 -0.76 -34.93
C ILE A 53 4.55 0.70 -35.41
N VAL A 54 4.55 1.63 -34.46
CA VAL A 54 4.93 3.02 -34.71
C VAL A 54 6.01 3.41 -33.71
N HIS A 55 7.24 3.53 -34.20
CA HIS A 55 8.41 4.15 -33.55
C HIS A 55 8.73 3.72 -32.09
N ASP A 56 9.63 2.74 -31.95
CA ASP A 56 10.54 2.48 -30.81
C ASP A 56 9.99 2.68 -29.37
N ARG A 57 8.88 1.99 -29.08
CA ARG A 57 8.27 1.61 -27.79
C ARG A 57 6.83 2.11 -27.67
N VAL A 58 5.90 1.24 -28.02
CA VAL A 58 4.55 1.24 -27.44
C VAL A 58 4.36 -0.16 -26.89
N ALA A 59 4.65 -0.30 -25.61
CA ALA A 59 4.25 -1.51 -24.90
C ALA A 59 2.73 -1.42 -24.58
N CYS A 60 2.08 -2.52 -24.20
CA CYS A 60 0.62 -2.73 -24.18
C CYS A 60 -0.13 -2.59 -25.52
N ASP A 61 0.39 -3.12 -26.62
CA ASP A 61 -0.47 -3.65 -27.71
C ASP A 61 -0.06 -5.08 -28.13
N ASP A 62 1.05 -5.60 -27.58
CA ASP A 62 1.54 -6.93 -27.86
C ASP A 62 1.68 -7.75 -26.55
N PRO A 63 0.71 -8.64 -26.27
CA PRO A 63 0.79 -9.59 -25.16
C PRO A 63 2.09 -10.42 -25.16
N LEU A 64 2.72 -10.66 -26.32
CA LEU A 64 3.99 -11.39 -26.42
C LEU A 64 5.17 -10.55 -25.91
N SER A 65 5.16 -9.23 -26.15
CA SER A 65 6.18 -8.31 -25.63
C SER A 65 6.14 -8.21 -24.11
N ILE A 66 4.94 -8.14 -23.50
CA ILE A 66 4.79 -8.15 -22.02
C ILE A 66 5.31 -9.48 -21.46
N CYS A 67 4.96 -10.61 -22.07
CA CYS A 67 5.48 -11.91 -21.63
C CYS A 67 6.99 -12.04 -21.78
N THR A 68 7.57 -11.49 -22.85
CA THR A 68 9.03 -11.46 -23.04
C THR A 68 9.72 -10.66 -21.94
N ALA A 69 9.16 -9.50 -21.55
CA ALA A 69 9.67 -8.69 -20.45
C ALA A 69 9.57 -9.39 -19.08
N ILE A 70 8.50 -10.16 -18.85
CA ILE A 70 8.35 -10.99 -17.64
C ILE A 70 9.38 -12.14 -17.66
N ASP A 71 9.59 -12.80 -18.80
CA ASP A 71 10.57 -13.89 -18.99
C ASP A 71 12.02 -13.44 -18.69
N ASP A 72 12.40 -12.28 -19.23
CA ASP A 72 13.72 -11.67 -19.02
C ASP A 72 13.93 -11.27 -17.55
N ALA A 73 12.88 -10.83 -16.86
CA ALA A 73 12.93 -10.48 -15.44
C ALA A 73 12.92 -11.71 -14.50
N ALA A 74 12.29 -12.82 -14.92
CA ALA A 74 12.10 -14.04 -14.13
C ALA A 74 13.19 -15.10 -14.32
N GLY A 75 14.23 -14.84 -15.12
CA GLY A 75 15.31 -15.79 -15.36
C GLY A 75 14.93 -16.95 -16.30
N GLY A 76 13.98 -16.74 -17.22
CA GLY A 76 13.65 -17.67 -18.31
C GLY A 76 12.69 -18.80 -17.96
N GLN A 77 11.64 -18.54 -17.20
CA GLN A 77 10.56 -19.50 -16.94
C GLN A 77 9.15 -18.89 -17.06
N LEU A 78 8.76 -18.43 -18.25
CA LEU A 78 7.37 -18.39 -18.67
C LEU A 78 7.11 -19.58 -19.58
N ALA A 79 6.42 -20.60 -19.07
CA ALA A 79 5.81 -21.59 -19.93
C ALA A 79 4.66 -20.90 -20.69
N VAL A 80 4.65 -21.01 -22.02
CA VAL A 80 3.51 -20.58 -22.84
C VAL A 80 2.27 -21.33 -22.36
N ALA A 81 1.42 -20.66 -21.57
CA ALA A 81 0.33 -21.27 -20.86
C ALA A 81 -0.87 -21.56 -21.78
N SER A 82 -1.00 -22.85 -22.15
CA SER A 82 -2.19 -23.72 -22.17
C SER A 82 -3.58 -23.21 -22.64
N LYS A 83 -4.58 -24.11 -22.55
CA LYS A 83 -5.99 -23.92 -22.97
C LYS A 83 -6.65 -22.65 -22.44
N VAL A 84 -6.25 -22.16 -21.26
CA VAL A 84 -6.85 -20.96 -20.64
C VAL A 84 -6.61 -19.72 -21.48
N ALA A 85 -5.39 -19.51 -21.99
CA ALA A 85 -5.09 -18.38 -22.87
C ALA A 85 -5.84 -18.45 -24.21
N ALA A 86 -5.92 -19.66 -24.80
CA ALA A 86 -6.75 -19.90 -25.98
C ALA A 86 -8.24 -19.61 -25.70
N GLY A 87 -8.69 -19.94 -24.49
CA GLY A 87 -10.01 -19.57 -23.95
C GLY A 87 -10.20 -18.06 -23.95
N ILE A 88 -9.37 -17.31 -23.22
CA ILE A 88 -9.44 -15.84 -23.15
C ILE A 88 -9.46 -15.20 -24.54
N TYR A 89 -8.60 -15.67 -25.45
CA TYR A 89 -8.57 -15.18 -26.83
C TYR A 89 -9.90 -15.46 -27.57
N ALA A 90 -10.36 -16.71 -27.58
CA ALA A 90 -11.54 -17.13 -28.34
C ALA A 90 -12.88 -16.66 -27.74
N ARG A 91 -12.89 -16.39 -26.45
CA ARG A 91 -14.10 -16.14 -25.65
C ARG A 91 -14.26 -14.70 -25.19
N LEU A 92 -13.17 -13.94 -25.06
CA LEU A 92 -13.24 -12.51 -24.78
C LEU A 92 -12.82 -11.68 -26.01
N LEU A 93 -11.61 -11.89 -26.51
CA LEU A 93 -11.05 -10.99 -27.52
C LEU A 93 -11.75 -11.09 -28.89
N ILE A 94 -12.03 -12.31 -29.38
CA ILE A 94 -12.78 -12.49 -30.63
C ILE A 94 -14.18 -11.85 -30.54
N PRO A 95 -15.01 -12.12 -29.51
CA PRO A 95 -16.31 -11.45 -29.36
C PRO A 95 -16.23 -9.92 -29.32
N ILE A 96 -15.19 -9.34 -28.71
CA ILE A 96 -14.99 -7.87 -28.74
C ILE A 96 -14.83 -7.37 -30.19
N TYR A 97 -14.05 -8.08 -31.02
CA TYR A 97 -13.90 -7.72 -32.44
C TYR A 97 -15.19 -7.95 -33.24
N GLU A 98 -15.98 -8.97 -32.91
CA GLU A 98 -17.30 -9.20 -33.50
C GLU A 98 -18.27 -8.07 -33.15
N LEU A 99 -18.25 -7.58 -31.90
CA LEU A 99 -19.02 -6.43 -31.44
C LEU A 99 -18.62 -5.15 -32.17
N ARG A 100 -17.32 -4.90 -32.32
CA ARG A 100 -16.77 -3.80 -33.13
C ARG A 100 -17.30 -3.82 -34.57
N GLN A 101 -17.38 -5.00 -35.19
CA GLN A 101 -17.78 -5.18 -36.59
C GLN A 101 -19.28 -5.45 -36.79
N ALA A 102 -20.06 -5.50 -35.70
CA ALA A 102 -21.46 -5.88 -35.77
C ALA A 102 -22.26 -4.86 -36.60
N ASN A 103 -22.76 -5.32 -37.75
CA ASN A 103 -23.53 -4.52 -38.69
C ASN A 103 -25.04 -4.76 -38.64
N ASN A 104 -25.49 -5.61 -37.71
CA ASN A 104 -26.90 -5.85 -37.42
C ASN A 104 -27.10 -6.28 -35.97
N GLN A 105 -28.31 -6.08 -35.48
CA GLN A 105 -28.67 -6.29 -34.07
C GLN A 105 -28.43 -7.73 -33.60
N ARG A 106 -28.78 -8.74 -34.41
CA ARG A 106 -28.62 -10.15 -34.02
C ARG A 106 -27.16 -10.52 -33.77
N LYS A 107 -26.26 -10.13 -34.68
CA LYS A 107 -24.81 -10.38 -34.49
C LYS A 107 -24.26 -9.69 -33.25
N TYR A 108 -24.72 -8.47 -32.99
CA TYR A 108 -24.35 -7.75 -31.76
C TYR A 108 -24.81 -8.50 -30.52
N GLU A 109 -26.08 -8.90 -30.44
CA GLU A 109 -26.65 -9.61 -29.29
C GLU A 109 -25.99 -10.97 -29.03
N GLU A 110 -25.69 -11.73 -30.09
CA GLU A 110 -25.00 -13.02 -29.99
C GLU A 110 -23.58 -12.86 -29.43
N ALA A 111 -22.79 -11.91 -29.96
CA ALA A 111 -21.44 -11.65 -29.47
C ALA A 111 -21.43 -11.05 -28.05
N PHE A 112 -22.40 -10.17 -27.75
CA PHE A 112 -22.54 -9.55 -26.43
C PHE A 112 -22.83 -10.59 -25.36
N ALA A 113 -23.80 -11.47 -25.60
CA ALA A 113 -24.19 -12.51 -24.65
C ALA A 113 -23.04 -13.48 -24.34
N LYS A 114 -22.23 -13.81 -25.37
CA LYS A 114 -21.03 -14.64 -25.20
C LYS A 114 -19.98 -13.92 -24.33
N MET A 115 -19.63 -12.69 -24.70
CA MET A 115 -18.63 -11.90 -23.98
C MET A 115 -19.01 -11.69 -22.50
N SER A 116 -20.25 -11.31 -22.21
CA SER A 116 -20.69 -11.03 -20.83
C SER A 116 -20.63 -12.27 -19.95
N ALA A 117 -21.06 -13.44 -20.46
CA ALA A 117 -21.00 -14.68 -19.71
C ALA A 117 -19.55 -15.12 -19.40
N ASP A 118 -18.64 -14.87 -20.34
CA ASP A 118 -17.24 -15.25 -20.23
C ASP A 118 -16.47 -14.28 -19.30
N TRP A 119 -16.88 -13.01 -19.27
CA TRP A 119 -16.41 -12.02 -18.31
C TRP A 119 -16.84 -12.37 -16.88
N ASP A 120 -18.11 -12.72 -16.66
CA ASP A 120 -18.63 -13.17 -15.35
C ASP A 120 -17.92 -14.44 -14.85
N ALA A 121 -17.52 -15.32 -15.77
CA ALA A 121 -16.73 -16.50 -15.44
C ALA A 121 -15.33 -16.12 -14.93
N CYS A 122 -14.67 -15.14 -15.55
CA CYS A 122 -13.37 -14.64 -15.09
C CYS A 122 -13.47 -14.02 -13.70
N GLU A 123 -14.52 -13.23 -13.44
CA GLU A 123 -14.79 -12.65 -12.12
C GLU A 123 -14.94 -13.74 -11.06
N THR A 124 -15.71 -14.79 -11.37
CA THR A 124 -15.93 -15.93 -10.47
C THR A 124 -14.63 -16.69 -10.17
N VAL A 125 -13.76 -16.87 -11.17
CA VAL A 125 -12.45 -17.50 -10.99
C VAL A 125 -11.59 -16.65 -10.06
N LEU A 126 -11.40 -15.37 -10.39
CA LEU A 126 -10.53 -14.45 -9.66
C LEU A 126 -11.01 -14.12 -8.23
N ALA A 127 -12.26 -14.47 -7.89
CA ALA A 127 -12.78 -14.45 -6.53
C ALA A 127 -12.15 -15.52 -5.63
N SER A 128 -11.62 -16.62 -6.21
CA SER A 128 -11.14 -17.79 -5.48
C SER A 128 -9.67 -18.12 -5.69
N GLN A 129 -9.01 -17.46 -6.65
CA GLN A 129 -7.60 -17.63 -6.94
C GLN A 129 -6.97 -16.31 -7.39
N ARG A 130 -5.66 -16.17 -7.15
CA ARG A 130 -4.93 -14.94 -7.45
C ARG A 130 -4.77 -14.68 -8.96
N PHE A 131 -4.53 -15.71 -9.74
CA PHE A 131 -4.32 -15.64 -11.20
C PHE A 131 -5.23 -16.64 -11.91
N LEU A 132 -5.55 -16.42 -13.19
CA LEU A 132 -6.51 -17.23 -13.96
C LEU A 132 -6.16 -18.71 -14.08
N SER A 133 -4.87 -19.03 -14.14
CA SER A 133 -4.39 -20.42 -14.21
C SER A 133 -4.16 -21.06 -12.83
N GLY A 134 -4.27 -20.28 -11.75
CA GLY A 134 -4.12 -20.76 -10.38
C GLY A 134 -2.68 -21.05 -9.94
N GLY A 135 -1.68 -20.55 -10.68
CA GLY A 135 -0.27 -20.60 -10.27
C GLY A 135 0.11 -19.52 -9.26
N ASP A 136 1.36 -19.53 -8.81
CA ASP A 136 1.91 -18.54 -7.85
C ASP A 136 2.41 -17.26 -8.53
N ALA A 137 2.47 -17.24 -9.87
CA ALA A 137 2.90 -16.11 -10.69
C ALA A 137 1.97 -15.95 -11.91
N PRO A 138 1.82 -14.72 -12.44
CA PRO A 138 1.01 -14.47 -13.62
C PRO A 138 1.62 -15.11 -14.86
N ASP A 139 0.75 -15.62 -15.74
CA ASP A 139 1.13 -16.22 -17.01
C ASP A 139 0.54 -15.46 -18.23
N PHE A 140 0.66 -16.04 -19.42
CA PHE A 140 0.16 -15.43 -20.66
C PHE A 140 -1.36 -15.19 -20.65
N ALA A 141 -2.15 -16.06 -20.01
CA ALA A 141 -3.59 -15.86 -19.91
C ALA A 141 -3.92 -14.63 -19.05
N ASP A 142 -3.16 -14.43 -17.97
CA ASP A 142 -3.30 -13.26 -17.10
C ASP A 142 -2.97 -11.96 -17.84
N VAL A 143 -1.89 -11.96 -18.64
CA VAL A 143 -1.52 -10.83 -19.49
C VAL A 143 -2.62 -10.51 -20.51
N LEU A 144 -3.21 -11.52 -21.14
CA LEU A 144 -4.31 -11.32 -22.08
C LEU A 144 -5.54 -10.70 -21.39
N LEU A 145 -5.94 -11.22 -20.22
CA LEU A 145 -7.06 -10.65 -19.48
C LEU A 145 -6.76 -9.22 -19.04
N PHE A 146 -5.54 -8.94 -18.55
CA PHE A 146 -5.13 -7.59 -18.18
C PHE A 146 -5.31 -6.59 -19.33
N VAL A 147 -4.83 -6.94 -20.54
CA VAL A 147 -4.94 -6.11 -21.75
C VAL A 147 -6.40 -5.85 -22.13
N VAL A 148 -7.27 -6.87 -21.99
CA VAL A 148 -8.71 -6.77 -22.25
C VAL A 148 -9.39 -5.88 -21.21
N ALA A 149 -9.11 -6.12 -19.93
CA ALA A 149 -9.76 -5.43 -18.82
C ALA A 149 -9.38 -3.94 -18.75
N LEU A 150 -8.11 -3.62 -19.00
CA LEU A 150 -7.62 -2.24 -19.10
C LEU A 150 -8.43 -1.44 -20.14
N ARG A 151 -8.81 -2.07 -21.25
CA ARG A 151 -9.52 -1.43 -22.36
C ARG A 151 -11.04 -1.44 -22.21
N LEU A 152 -11.58 -2.18 -21.23
CA LEU A 152 -13.03 -2.26 -21.02
C LEU A 152 -13.62 -0.85 -20.92
N ASP A 153 -13.18 -0.08 -19.93
CA ASP A 153 -13.69 1.27 -19.66
C ASP A 153 -13.15 2.30 -20.65
N LEU A 154 -11.87 2.16 -21.03
CA LEU A 154 -11.18 3.13 -21.89
C LEU A 154 -11.76 3.19 -23.31
N VAL A 155 -12.13 2.03 -23.86
CA VAL A 155 -12.42 1.86 -25.29
C VAL A 155 -13.67 1.01 -25.50
N TYR A 156 -13.70 -0.20 -24.97
CA TYR A 156 -14.67 -1.22 -25.40
C TYR A 156 -16.09 -0.88 -25.01
N TYR A 157 -16.29 -0.33 -23.80
CA TYR A 157 -17.59 0.04 -23.26
C TYR A 157 -18.31 1.04 -24.18
N GLU A 158 -17.64 2.15 -24.51
CA GLU A 158 -18.23 3.23 -25.32
C GLU A 158 -18.09 2.99 -26.83
N LEU A 159 -16.88 2.73 -27.33
CA LEU A 159 -16.60 2.68 -28.78
C LEU A 159 -17.09 1.38 -29.42
N TYR A 160 -16.91 0.24 -28.75
CA TYR A 160 -17.30 -1.08 -29.26
C TYR A 160 -18.62 -1.58 -28.68
N LYS A 161 -19.29 -0.77 -27.84
CA LYS A 161 -20.61 -1.05 -27.25
C LYS A 161 -20.62 -2.30 -26.35
N VAL A 162 -19.51 -2.54 -25.64
CA VAL A 162 -19.37 -3.60 -24.63
C VAL A 162 -19.92 -3.10 -23.29
N SER A 163 -21.23 -2.85 -23.24
CA SER A 163 -21.90 -2.14 -22.16
C SER A 163 -22.58 -3.06 -21.12
N PHE A 164 -21.94 -4.14 -20.67
CA PHE A 164 -22.48 -5.01 -19.60
C PHE A 164 -22.11 -4.52 -18.19
N GLY A 165 -21.10 -3.66 -18.06
CA GLY A 165 -20.62 -3.08 -16.81
C GLY A 165 -19.26 -2.41 -17.03
N LEU A 166 -18.86 -1.56 -16.09
CA LEU A 166 -17.51 -0.99 -16.02
C LEU A 166 -16.63 -1.89 -15.17
N LEU A 167 -15.30 -1.72 -15.23
CA LEU A 167 -14.35 -2.53 -14.47
C LEU A 167 -14.63 -2.49 -12.96
N GLN A 168 -15.02 -1.33 -12.43
CA GLN A 168 -15.41 -1.14 -11.02
C GLN A 168 -16.63 -1.96 -10.56
N ASP A 169 -17.45 -2.47 -11.50
CA ASP A 169 -18.58 -3.34 -11.19
C ASP A 169 -18.13 -4.80 -10.94
N TYR A 170 -16.85 -5.10 -11.17
CA TYR A 170 -16.23 -6.42 -11.10
C TYR A 170 -15.00 -6.38 -10.16
N PRO A 171 -15.20 -6.40 -8.83
CA PRO A 171 -14.13 -6.14 -7.85
C PRO A 171 -12.98 -7.15 -7.91
N HIS A 172 -13.21 -8.40 -8.34
CA HIS A 172 -12.14 -9.39 -8.43
C HIS A 172 -11.26 -9.20 -9.66
N ILE A 173 -11.85 -8.85 -10.81
CA ILE A 173 -11.11 -8.44 -12.01
C ILE A 173 -10.43 -7.09 -11.80
N GLU A 174 -11.11 -6.10 -11.21
CA GLU A 174 -10.50 -4.79 -10.89
C GLU A 174 -9.28 -4.96 -9.99
N GLY A 175 -9.44 -5.68 -8.88
CA GLY A 175 -8.32 -5.98 -7.98
C GLY A 175 -7.20 -6.74 -8.69
N PHE A 176 -7.54 -7.67 -9.60
CA PHE A 176 -6.55 -8.43 -10.39
C PHE A 176 -5.75 -7.52 -11.33
N VAL A 177 -6.42 -6.59 -12.01
CA VAL A 177 -5.77 -5.60 -12.86
C VAL A 177 -4.85 -4.70 -12.04
N GLN A 178 -5.32 -4.24 -10.88
CA GLN A 178 -4.51 -3.43 -9.95
C GLN A 178 -3.28 -4.21 -9.43
N ASP A 179 -3.46 -5.47 -9.02
CA ASP A 179 -2.37 -6.38 -8.58
C ASP A 179 -1.32 -6.55 -9.68
N LEU A 180 -1.73 -6.86 -10.91
CA LEU A 180 -0.80 -6.96 -12.03
C LEU A 180 -0.13 -5.62 -12.32
N PHE A 181 -0.87 -4.51 -12.33
CA PHE A 181 -0.31 -3.18 -12.54
C PHE A 181 0.65 -2.75 -11.44
N GLU A 182 0.63 -3.39 -10.27
CA GLU A 182 1.64 -3.13 -9.25
C GLU A 182 3.03 -3.60 -9.65
N ARG A 183 3.08 -4.59 -10.53
CA ARG A 183 4.30 -5.21 -11.00
C ARG A 183 4.97 -4.30 -12.03
N PRO A 184 6.29 -4.10 -11.96
CA PRO A 184 7.01 -3.20 -12.84
C PRO A 184 6.78 -3.48 -14.32
N ALA A 185 6.84 -4.75 -14.72
CA ALA A 185 6.65 -5.17 -16.12
C ALA A 185 5.26 -4.78 -16.67
N PHE A 186 4.25 -4.60 -15.84
CA PHE A 186 2.95 -4.11 -16.30
C PHE A 186 2.90 -2.59 -16.28
N TYR A 187 3.40 -1.93 -15.24
CA TYR A 187 3.36 -0.47 -15.14
C TYR A 187 4.27 0.22 -16.18
N THR A 188 5.53 -0.19 -16.31
CA THR A 188 6.50 0.46 -17.20
C THR A 188 6.20 0.23 -18.67
N ASP A 189 5.64 -0.94 -18.96
CA ASP A 189 5.34 -1.39 -20.30
C ASP A 189 3.85 -1.16 -20.64
N THR A 190 3.08 -0.55 -19.74
CA THR A 190 1.78 0.03 -20.11
C THR A 190 2.01 1.47 -20.57
N PRO A 191 1.64 1.83 -21.81
CA PRO A 191 1.78 3.16 -22.34
C PRO A 191 0.75 4.05 -21.66
N PRO A 192 0.91 5.38 -21.68
CA PRO A 192 -0.06 6.27 -21.08
C PRO A 192 -1.47 5.96 -21.62
N LEU A 193 -2.46 5.82 -20.73
CA LEU A 193 -3.83 5.40 -21.12
C LEU A 193 -4.44 6.33 -22.18
N ALA A 194 -4.07 7.61 -22.16
CA ALA A 194 -4.44 8.60 -23.17
C ALA A 194 -3.96 8.23 -24.58
N VAL A 195 -2.79 7.57 -24.72
CA VAL A 195 -2.26 7.10 -26.00
C VAL A 195 -3.12 5.95 -26.52
N ILE A 196 -3.40 4.93 -25.68
CA ILE A 196 -4.28 3.79 -26.02
C ILE A 196 -5.64 4.30 -26.48
N LYS A 197 -6.22 5.20 -25.68
CA LYS A 197 -7.53 5.78 -25.97
C LYS A 197 -7.53 6.55 -27.29
N THR A 198 -6.55 7.44 -27.51
CA THR A 198 -6.47 8.24 -28.74
C THR A 198 -6.30 7.36 -29.98
N PHE A 199 -5.47 6.32 -29.90
CA PHE A 199 -5.27 5.37 -31.00
C PHE A 199 -6.59 4.73 -31.45
N HIS A 200 -7.35 4.15 -30.52
CA HIS A 200 -8.61 3.50 -30.87
C HIS A 200 -9.68 4.48 -31.37
N TYR A 201 -9.86 5.62 -30.72
CA TYR A 201 -10.92 6.55 -31.12
C TYR A 201 -10.63 7.25 -32.46
N THR A 202 -9.36 7.43 -32.84
CA THR A 202 -8.99 8.04 -34.12
C THR A 202 -8.79 7.02 -35.25
N GLY A 203 -8.61 5.74 -34.91
CA GLY A 203 -8.41 4.64 -35.86
C GLY A 203 -9.68 3.98 -36.40
N GLU A 204 -10.86 4.37 -35.91
CA GLU A 204 -12.15 3.71 -36.23
C GLU A 204 -13.13 4.67 -36.93
N PRO A 205 -12.92 5.03 -38.21
CA PRO A 205 -13.74 6.04 -38.90
C PRO A 205 -15.21 5.63 -39.07
N ASP A 206 -15.51 4.32 -39.11
CA ASP A 206 -16.88 3.81 -39.24
C ASP A 206 -17.67 3.93 -37.91
N LEU A 207 -16.98 3.85 -36.77
CA LEU A 207 -17.58 3.96 -35.44
C LEU A 207 -17.50 5.39 -34.89
N ASN A 208 -16.45 6.13 -35.24
CA ASN A 208 -16.18 7.49 -34.79
C ASN A 208 -15.73 8.39 -35.96
N PRO A 209 -16.65 8.79 -36.86
CA PRO A 209 -16.32 9.51 -38.10
C PRO A 209 -15.70 10.89 -37.89
N HIS A 210 -15.81 11.45 -36.67
CA HIS A 210 -15.23 12.74 -36.33
C HIS A 210 -13.95 12.63 -35.49
N GLY A 211 -13.50 11.41 -35.16
CA GLY A 211 -12.28 11.18 -34.39
C GLY A 211 -12.31 11.80 -32.99
N ILE A 212 -13.50 11.99 -32.40
CA ILE A 212 -13.65 12.61 -31.08
C ILE A 212 -13.20 11.61 -30.02
N VAL A 213 -12.23 12.00 -29.18
CA VAL A 213 -11.79 11.21 -28.03
C VAL A 213 -12.56 11.69 -26.79
N PRO A 214 -13.41 10.85 -26.15
CA PRO A 214 -14.17 11.25 -24.97
C PRO A 214 -13.25 11.46 -23.76
N ARG A 215 -13.64 12.37 -22.86
CA ARG A 215 -12.94 12.56 -21.57
C ARG A 215 -13.44 11.55 -20.54
N GLY A 216 -12.56 11.08 -19.65
CA GLY A 216 -12.91 10.11 -18.59
C GLY A 216 -12.75 8.64 -19.02
N GLY A 217 -13.38 7.71 -18.30
CA GLY A 217 -13.34 6.27 -18.61
C GLY A 217 -11.99 5.59 -18.32
N GLU A 218 -11.13 6.22 -17.53
CA GLU A 218 -9.86 5.62 -17.12
C GLU A 218 -10.08 4.75 -15.87
N PRO A 219 -9.68 3.45 -15.90
CA PRO A 219 -9.78 2.59 -14.73
C PRO A 219 -8.84 3.07 -13.62
N ASP A 220 -9.21 2.84 -12.35
CA ASP A 220 -8.35 3.18 -11.22
C ASP A 220 -7.28 2.10 -10.98
N LEU A 221 -6.15 2.21 -11.67
CA LEU A 221 -5.07 1.22 -11.58
C LEU A 221 -4.20 1.38 -10.32
N HIS A 222 -4.29 2.53 -9.64
CA HIS A 222 -3.52 2.82 -8.43
C HIS A 222 -4.33 2.64 -7.14
N GLY A 223 -5.61 2.27 -7.29
CA GLY A 223 -6.50 1.94 -6.19
C GLY A 223 -5.92 0.85 -5.28
N PRO A 224 -6.40 0.78 -4.03
CA PRO A 224 -6.06 -0.32 -3.15
C PRO A 224 -6.72 -1.60 -3.63
N HIS A 225 -5.92 -2.64 -3.81
CA HIS A 225 -6.40 -4.02 -3.94
C HIS A 225 -5.96 -4.81 -2.69
N PHE A 226 -6.72 -5.85 -2.33
CA PHE A 226 -6.44 -6.68 -1.15
C PHE A 226 -6.06 -8.10 -1.57
N ARG A 227 -5.47 -8.27 -2.75
CA ARG A 227 -5.17 -9.60 -3.31
C ARG A 227 -4.02 -10.30 -2.61
N ASP A 228 -3.00 -9.54 -2.22
CA ASP A 228 -1.90 -10.03 -1.37
C ASP A 228 -2.45 -10.65 -0.08
N PHE A 229 -3.32 -9.92 0.63
CA PHE A 229 -3.94 -10.42 1.86
C PHE A 229 -4.86 -11.64 1.63
N ALA A 230 -5.59 -11.67 0.52
CA ALA A 230 -6.55 -12.72 0.25
C ALA A 230 -5.92 -14.05 -0.21
N PHE A 231 -4.75 -14.00 -0.84
CA PHE A 231 -4.18 -15.16 -1.54
C PHE A 231 -2.76 -15.52 -1.14
N ASP A 232 -1.98 -14.58 -0.59
CA ASP A 232 -0.67 -14.93 -0.08
C ASP A 232 -0.79 -15.36 1.37
N ALA A 233 0.05 -16.32 1.78
CA ALA A 233 0.35 -16.56 3.18
C ALA A 233 1.23 -15.44 3.76
N VAL A 234 1.00 -14.18 3.38
CA VAL A 234 1.64 -13.02 3.99
C VAL A 234 1.07 -12.92 5.39
N SER A 235 1.84 -13.40 6.36
CA SER A 235 1.61 -13.00 7.75
C SER A 235 1.60 -11.47 7.79
N ALA A 236 0.73 -10.86 8.60
CA ALA A 236 0.80 -9.42 8.85
C ALA A 236 2.18 -8.97 9.38
N ASP A 237 2.99 -9.90 9.89
CA ASP A 237 4.38 -9.68 10.28
C ASP A 237 5.35 -9.60 9.08
N ASP A 238 4.97 -10.16 7.92
CA ASP A 238 5.72 -10.14 6.65
C ASP A 238 5.28 -9.02 5.68
N ALA A 239 4.17 -8.33 5.98
CA ALA A 239 3.68 -7.17 5.23
C ALA A 239 4.71 -6.03 5.08
N VAL A 240 5.83 -6.10 5.84
CA VAL A 240 6.95 -5.17 5.79
C VAL A 240 8.06 -5.53 4.79
N ASN A 241 8.05 -6.75 4.25
CA ASN A 241 9.12 -7.29 3.40
C ASN A 241 8.71 -7.26 1.91
N GLU A 242 8.79 -6.09 1.30
CA GLU A 242 8.78 -5.98 -0.17
C GLU A 242 10.06 -6.61 -0.74
N ASP A 243 10.04 -7.10 -1.99
CA ASP A 243 11.24 -7.58 -2.68
C ASP A 243 12.25 -6.43 -2.84
N GLN A 244 13.21 -6.40 -1.92
CA GLN A 244 14.13 -5.30 -1.71
C GLN A 244 15.07 -5.08 -2.88
N ASP A 245 15.52 -6.16 -3.51
CA ASP A 245 16.53 -6.08 -4.56
C ASP A 245 15.90 -5.68 -5.88
N ALA A 246 14.69 -6.18 -6.15
CA ALA A 246 13.90 -5.77 -7.29
C ALA A 246 13.50 -4.29 -7.18
N ASP A 247 13.01 -3.83 -6.02
CA ASP A 247 12.60 -2.44 -5.79
C ASP A 247 13.78 -1.45 -5.94
N ARG A 248 14.96 -1.76 -5.38
CA ARG A 248 16.16 -0.91 -5.51
C ARG A 248 16.59 -0.70 -6.96
N GLY A 249 16.57 -1.76 -7.77
CA GLY A 249 16.95 -1.69 -9.19
C GLY A 249 16.09 -0.72 -10.02
N ARG A 250 14.89 -0.40 -9.55
CA ARG A 250 13.90 0.47 -10.22
C ARG A 250 13.92 1.92 -9.75
N GLY A 251 14.85 2.26 -8.85
CA GLY A 251 14.92 3.59 -8.25
C GLY A 251 13.87 3.84 -7.17
N GLU A 252 13.22 2.77 -6.68
CA GLU A 252 12.39 2.84 -5.48
C GLU A 252 13.26 2.81 -4.23
N TRP A 253 12.78 3.50 -3.21
CA TRP A 253 13.38 3.43 -1.88
C TRP A 253 12.89 2.17 -1.16
N VAL A 254 13.83 1.47 -0.52
CA VAL A 254 13.57 0.23 0.22
C VAL A 254 14.00 0.38 1.67
N ARG A 255 13.13 0.00 2.59
CA ARG A 255 13.39 -0.01 4.03
C ARG A 255 14.28 -1.19 4.41
N GLY A 256 15.29 -0.98 5.26
CA GLY A 256 16.04 -2.08 5.88
C GLY A 256 15.20 -2.86 6.89
N LEU A 257 15.44 -4.17 7.02
CA LEU A 257 14.74 -5.03 7.97
C LEU A 257 15.38 -4.99 9.35
N SER A 258 14.54 -5.13 10.37
CA SER A 258 14.93 -5.16 11.78
C SER A 258 15.32 -6.60 12.15
N GLU A 259 16.51 -6.84 12.70
CA GLU A 259 17.04 -8.19 12.97
C GLU A 259 16.77 -8.66 14.41
N LEU A 260 16.62 -7.73 15.36
CA LEU A 260 16.42 -8.03 16.77
C LEU A 260 14.91 -8.14 17.06
N ARG A 261 14.40 -9.38 17.13
CA ARG A 261 12.95 -9.68 17.10
C ARG A 261 12.49 -10.56 18.28
N ALA A 262 13.15 -10.50 19.44
CA ALA A 262 12.74 -11.30 20.59
C ALA A 262 11.42 -10.79 21.19
N TRP A 263 10.71 -11.68 21.90
CA TRP A 263 9.42 -11.41 22.53
C TRP A 263 9.53 -11.47 24.06
N ILE A 264 8.71 -10.66 24.74
CA ILE A 264 8.56 -10.69 26.20
C ILE A 264 7.40 -11.62 26.52
N GLY A 265 7.61 -12.59 27.41
CA GLY A 265 6.62 -13.63 27.67
C GLY A 265 6.89 -14.40 28.95
N PRO A 266 6.24 -15.55 29.16
CA PRO A 266 6.49 -16.40 30.33
C PRO A 266 7.81 -17.19 30.26
N ASP A 267 8.49 -17.21 29.11
CA ASP A 267 9.78 -17.88 28.93
C ASP A 267 10.95 -17.10 29.57
N ASP A 268 12.04 -17.82 29.88
CA ASP A 268 13.09 -17.37 30.82
C ASP A 268 13.95 -16.17 30.35
N ASP A 269 14.10 -15.94 29.04
CA ASP A 269 15.05 -14.93 28.53
C ASP A 269 14.57 -13.49 28.80
N TYR A 270 13.27 -13.24 28.59
CA TYR A 270 12.64 -11.93 28.78
C TYR A 270 11.27 -12.07 29.46
N PRO A 271 11.23 -12.27 30.79
CA PRO A 271 9.98 -12.45 31.50
C PRO A 271 9.22 -11.14 31.70
N VAL A 272 7.89 -11.19 31.63
CA VAL A 272 7.02 -10.04 31.92
C VAL A 272 7.38 -9.43 33.28
N ALA A 273 7.73 -8.14 33.29
CA ALA A 273 8.15 -7.42 34.49
C ALA A 273 7.79 -5.93 34.42
N GLY A 274 7.29 -5.37 35.53
CA GLY A 274 7.04 -3.94 35.69
C GLY A 274 8.27 -3.17 36.17
N ASP A 275 8.03 -2.04 36.84
CA ASP A 275 9.04 -1.15 37.44
C ASP A 275 10.15 -0.72 36.45
N GLN A 276 9.76 -0.50 35.19
CA GLN A 276 10.64 -0.02 34.12
C GLN A 276 11.88 -0.88 33.90
N ARG A 277 11.78 -2.22 34.11
CA ARG A 277 12.82 -3.16 33.63
C ARG A 277 13.08 -2.96 32.15
N TYR A 278 12.01 -2.84 31.38
CA TYR A 278 12.05 -2.61 29.95
C TYR A 278 11.96 -1.11 29.66
N VAL A 279 12.82 -0.63 28.76
CA VAL A 279 12.94 0.79 28.42
C VAL A 279 12.79 0.97 26.92
N LEU A 280 11.87 1.84 26.53
CA LEU A 280 11.70 2.25 25.15
C LEU A 280 12.60 3.45 24.84
N TYR A 281 13.50 3.30 23.87
CA TYR A 281 14.26 4.41 23.28
C TYR A 281 13.62 4.80 21.95
N ALA A 282 13.01 5.99 21.91
CA ALA A 282 12.20 6.43 20.78
C ALA A 282 12.27 7.95 20.58
N PRO A 283 12.58 8.45 19.37
CA PRO A 283 12.41 9.86 19.05
C PRO A 283 11.00 10.16 18.52
N PHE A 284 10.48 11.35 18.77
CA PHE A 284 9.16 11.77 18.27
C PHE A 284 9.10 11.98 16.75
N ASN A 285 10.23 12.21 16.07
CA ASN A 285 10.22 12.47 14.62
C ASN A 285 9.98 11.20 13.79
N CYS A 286 10.44 10.03 14.25
CA CYS A 286 10.34 8.77 13.53
C CYS A 286 8.90 8.23 13.58
N PRO A 287 8.23 7.98 12.44
CA PRO A 287 6.86 7.47 12.43
C PRO A 287 6.75 6.05 13.00
N TRP A 288 7.80 5.23 12.85
CA TRP A 288 7.87 3.87 13.41
C TRP A 288 7.95 3.90 14.93
N SER A 289 8.79 4.78 15.49
CA SER A 289 8.87 4.99 16.95
C SER A 289 7.61 5.65 17.50
N HIS A 290 6.95 6.50 16.71
CA HIS A 290 5.70 7.12 17.12
C HIS A 290 4.61 6.05 17.38
N ARG A 291 4.59 4.92 16.66
CA ARG A 291 3.66 3.79 16.93
C ARG A 291 3.81 3.24 18.34
N THR A 292 5.05 3.01 18.78
CA THR A 292 5.33 2.43 20.09
C THR A 292 5.10 3.44 21.22
N LEU A 293 5.38 4.72 20.97
CA LEU A 293 5.02 5.82 21.88
C LEU A 293 3.49 5.90 22.08
N LEU A 294 2.71 5.79 20.99
CA LEU A 294 1.25 5.76 21.06
C LEU A 294 0.74 4.53 21.81
N ALA A 295 1.26 3.34 21.51
CA ALA A 295 0.88 2.12 22.21
C ALA A 295 1.15 2.21 23.72
N ARG A 296 2.34 2.68 24.11
CA ARG A 296 2.70 2.90 25.52
C ARG A 296 1.73 3.87 26.20
N ALA A 297 1.41 4.99 25.56
CA ALA A 297 0.52 6.01 26.13
C ALA A 297 -0.94 5.54 26.21
N ILE A 298 -1.46 4.92 25.15
CA ILE A 298 -2.86 4.45 25.08
C ILE A 298 -3.11 3.32 26.07
N LYS A 299 -2.18 2.37 26.19
CA LYS A 299 -2.24 1.30 27.21
C LYS A 299 -1.99 1.83 28.64
N GLY A 300 -1.44 3.03 28.78
CA GLY A 300 -1.09 3.62 30.06
C GLY A 300 -0.01 2.80 30.77
N LEU A 301 1.10 2.57 30.08
CA LEU A 301 2.23 1.75 30.52
C LEU A 301 3.37 2.57 31.13
N ASP A 302 3.10 3.80 31.58
CA ASP A 302 4.12 4.73 32.03
C ASP A 302 4.96 4.21 33.22
N ASP A 303 4.30 3.51 34.14
CA ASP A 303 4.93 2.93 35.32
C ASP A 303 5.64 1.60 35.01
N ALA A 304 5.17 0.87 33.99
CA ALA A 304 5.71 -0.44 33.63
C ALA A 304 6.91 -0.36 32.68
N ILE A 305 6.87 0.56 31.71
CA ILE A 305 7.87 0.70 30.64
C ILE A 305 8.55 2.07 30.74
N GLY A 306 9.85 2.05 30.96
CA GLY A 306 10.69 3.26 30.93
C GLY A 306 10.70 3.91 29.55
N LEU A 307 11.00 5.20 29.48
CA LEU A 307 11.07 5.94 28.21
C LEU A 307 12.29 6.87 28.20
N VAL A 308 13.07 6.76 27.13
CA VAL A 308 14.09 7.75 26.76
C VAL A 308 13.68 8.38 25.43
N VAL A 309 13.36 9.67 25.45
CA VAL A 309 13.06 10.43 24.24
C VAL A 309 14.36 10.85 23.56
N VAL A 310 14.65 10.15 22.47
CA VAL A 310 15.88 10.29 21.69
C VAL A 310 15.86 11.59 20.90
N TYR A 311 17.03 12.21 20.72
CA TYR A 311 17.16 13.44 19.95
C TYR A 311 16.83 13.22 18.48
N PHE A 312 15.96 14.07 17.93
CA PHE A 312 15.41 13.93 16.57
C PHE A 312 16.43 14.15 15.43
N ARG A 313 17.59 14.75 15.69
CA ARG A 313 18.67 14.87 14.70
C ARG A 313 19.71 13.76 14.89
N ARG A 314 20.20 13.27 13.75
CA ARG A 314 21.33 12.34 13.70
C ARG A 314 22.64 13.09 13.59
N ASP A 315 23.73 12.49 14.05
CA ASP A 315 25.07 13.03 13.82
C ASP A 315 25.51 12.86 12.35
N ALA A 316 26.74 13.31 12.04
CA ALA A 316 27.31 13.25 10.69
C ALA A 316 27.38 11.81 10.13
N ASP A 317 27.54 10.81 11.01
CA ASP A 317 27.56 9.38 10.66
C ASP A 317 26.15 8.76 10.68
N SER A 318 25.11 9.60 10.70
CA SER A 318 23.70 9.22 10.72
C SER A 318 23.28 8.38 11.94
N ARG A 319 23.92 8.58 13.10
CA ARG A 319 23.58 7.91 14.36
C ARG A 319 22.63 8.74 15.21
N TRP A 320 21.72 8.06 15.90
CA TRP A 320 20.82 8.68 16.89
C TRP A 320 21.54 8.98 18.20
N GLN A 321 21.16 10.08 18.85
CA GLN A 321 21.87 10.65 19.99
C GLN A 321 20.91 10.93 21.17
N ILE A 322 21.48 11.03 22.37
CA ILE A 322 20.80 11.54 23.56
C ILE A 322 21.18 13.01 23.74
N ASN A 323 20.18 13.89 23.89
CA ASN A 323 20.42 15.31 24.11
C ASN A 323 19.29 15.94 24.97
N PRO A 324 19.37 15.86 26.30
CA PRO A 324 18.36 16.41 27.20
C PRO A 324 18.27 17.94 27.20
N ALA A 325 19.24 18.64 26.63
CA ALA A 325 19.20 20.11 26.55
C ALA A 325 18.16 20.60 25.53
N VAL A 326 17.70 19.72 24.62
CA VAL A 326 16.69 20.04 23.62
C VAL A 326 15.30 19.81 24.22
N PRO A 327 14.39 20.81 24.18
CA PRO A 327 13.04 20.67 24.70
C PRO A 327 12.33 19.43 24.14
N GLY A 328 11.73 18.63 25.04
CA GLY A 328 11.04 17.39 24.70
C GLY A 328 11.94 16.16 24.55
N CYS A 329 13.27 16.28 24.56
CA CYS A 329 14.19 15.15 24.68
C CYS A 329 14.49 14.87 26.16
N THR A 330 14.84 13.64 26.51
CA THR A 330 15.14 13.28 27.92
C THR A 330 16.58 12.81 28.08
N ALA A 331 17.06 12.85 29.32
CA ALA A 331 18.32 12.20 29.67
C ALA A 331 18.09 10.69 29.69
N ASP A 332 19.14 9.92 29.40
CA ASP A 332 19.12 8.49 29.67
C ASP A 332 19.51 8.25 31.15
N VAL A 333 18.51 7.96 31.97
CA VAL A 333 18.68 7.64 33.40
C VAL A 333 18.87 6.15 33.67
N TYR A 334 18.86 5.31 32.62
CA TYR A 334 18.93 3.85 32.72
C TYR A 334 20.34 3.35 32.41
N GLU A 335 20.85 3.67 31.22
CA GLU A 335 22.16 3.19 30.74
C GLU A 335 23.20 4.32 30.63
N GLY A 336 22.76 5.58 30.59
CA GLY A 336 23.65 6.73 30.47
C GLY A 336 24.38 6.82 29.13
N ILE A 337 23.81 6.24 28.05
CA ILE A 337 24.43 6.25 26.72
C ILE A 337 24.43 7.66 26.10
N ALA A 338 25.38 7.91 25.21
CA ALA A 338 25.35 9.11 24.36
C ALA A 338 24.65 8.84 23.02
N LYS A 339 24.75 7.60 22.51
CA LYS A 339 24.23 7.20 21.20
C LYS A 339 23.53 5.85 21.25
N ILE A 340 22.46 5.70 20.48
CA ILE A 340 21.71 4.44 20.38
C ILE A 340 22.58 3.28 19.88
N THR A 341 23.61 3.54 19.08
CA THR A 341 24.55 2.51 18.61
C THR A 341 25.30 1.81 19.74
N GLU A 342 25.37 2.40 20.94
CA GLU A 342 25.95 1.74 22.12
C GLU A 342 25.08 0.57 22.60
N LEU A 343 23.75 0.68 22.51
CA LEU A 343 22.83 -0.42 22.82
C LEU A 343 22.93 -1.56 21.79
N TYR A 344 23.10 -1.21 20.51
CA TYR A 344 23.33 -2.19 19.45
C TYR A 344 24.66 -2.91 19.62
N ALA A 345 25.73 -2.17 19.94
CA ALA A 345 27.03 -2.76 20.24
C ALA A 345 26.98 -3.72 21.44
N ALA A 346 26.23 -3.36 22.50
CA ALA A 346 25.99 -4.26 23.64
C ALA A 346 25.20 -5.52 23.26
N SER A 347 24.41 -5.45 22.19
CA SER A 347 23.62 -6.56 21.64
C SER A 347 24.30 -7.27 20.45
N ASN A 348 25.58 -7.00 20.21
CA ASN A 348 26.37 -7.55 19.10
C ASN A 348 25.76 -7.32 17.70
N SER A 349 25.15 -6.15 17.48
CA SER A 349 24.59 -5.74 16.20
C SER A 349 25.19 -4.39 15.75
N ASP A 350 25.27 -4.17 14.43
CA ASP A 350 25.73 -2.92 13.82
C ASP A 350 24.57 -2.04 13.30
N GLU A 351 23.32 -2.49 13.54
CA GLU A 351 22.11 -1.74 13.28
C GLU A 351 22.09 -0.39 14.04
N ARG A 352 21.26 0.53 13.53
CA ARG A 352 21.17 1.91 14.05
C ARG A 352 19.73 2.43 14.04
N SER A 353 18.77 1.51 14.00
CA SER A 353 17.36 1.83 13.86
C SER A 353 16.74 2.21 15.22
N VAL A 354 15.60 2.87 15.16
CA VAL A 354 14.72 3.18 16.30
C VAL A 354 13.29 2.88 15.84
N PRO A 355 12.37 2.47 16.72
CA PRO A 355 12.49 2.35 18.19
C PRO A 355 13.40 1.20 18.64
N VAL A 356 13.84 1.24 19.90
CA VAL A 356 14.53 0.13 20.57
C VAL A 356 13.81 -0.18 21.88
N LEU A 357 13.42 -1.45 22.08
CA LEU A 357 12.96 -1.98 23.35
C LEU A 357 14.13 -2.68 24.04
N TRP A 358 14.61 -2.11 25.13
CA TRP A 358 15.80 -2.51 25.85
C TRP A 358 15.45 -3.18 27.18
N ASP A 359 16.17 -4.24 27.56
CA ASP A 359 16.08 -4.85 28.89
C ASP A 359 17.28 -4.42 29.76
N THR A 360 16.99 -3.67 30.82
CA THR A 360 18.00 -3.17 31.76
C THR A 360 18.66 -4.26 32.61
N LYS A 361 18.10 -5.48 32.66
CA LYS A 361 18.66 -6.61 33.41
C LYS A 361 19.67 -7.40 32.60
N THR A 362 19.29 -7.81 31.38
CA THR A 362 20.17 -8.57 30.48
C THR A 362 21.14 -7.66 29.75
N LYS A 363 20.88 -6.34 29.72
CA LYS A 363 21.64 -5.35 28.96
C LYS A 363 21.67 -5.70 27.47
N GLN A 364 20.50 -6.05 26.94
CA GLN A 364 20.31 -6.40 25.55
C GLN A 364 19.05 -5.74 24.99
N ILE A 365 19.09 -5.49 23.68
CA ILE A 365 17.91 -5.12 22.91
C ILE A 365 17.04 -6.36 22.80
N VAL A 366 15.79 -6.25 23.26
CA VAL A 366 14.77 -7.27 23.11
C VAL A 366 14.22 -7.22 21.68
N ASN A 367 13.79 -6.05 21.25
CA ASN A 367 13.12 -5.89 19.96
C ASN A 367 13.36 -4.48 19.38
N ASN A 368 13.58 -4.36 18.07
CA ASN A 368 13.66 -3.09 17.36
C ASN A 368 12.65 -2.95 16.20
N GLU A 369 11.71 -3.88 16.06
CA GLU A 369 10.59 -3.77 15.13
C GLU A 369 9.37 -3.14 15.81
N SER A 370 8.93 -2.01 15.26
CA SER A 370 7.81 -1.24 15.79
C SER A 370 6.48 -2.01 15.84
N ALA A 371 6.22 -2.89 14.87
CA ALA A 371 4.99 -3.67 14.82
C ALA A 371 4.95 -4.70 15.96
N ASP A 372 6.04 -5.45 16.16
CA ASP A 372 6.18 -6.40 17.26
C ASP A 372 6.09 -5.69 18.61
N ILE A 373 6.78 -4.55 18.79
CA ILE A 373 6.75 -3.82 20.06
C ILE A 373 5.33 -3.37 20.43
N VAL A 374 4.52 -2.94 19.45
CA VAL A 374 3.10 -2.61 19.68
C VAL A 374 2.33 -3.85 20.18
N ARG A 375 2.55 -5.02 19.56
CA ARG A 375 1.93 -6.28 19.97
C ARG A 375 2.42 -6.75 21.34
N ILE A 376 3.71 -6.65 21.64
CA ILE A 376 4.31 -6.91 22.97
C ILE A 376 3.64 -6.04 24.03
N PHE A 377 3.50 -4.73 23.78
CA PHE A 377 2.81 -3.83 24.72
C PHE A 377 1.33 -4.18 24.87
N ASN A 378 0.68 -4.67 23.82
CA ASN A 378 -0.73 -5.05 23.87
C ASN A 378 -0.95 -6.29 24.75
N SER A 379 -0.21 -7.37 24.49
CA SER A 379 -0.42 -8.69 25.09
C SER A 379 0.44 -8.93 26.33
N SER A 380 1.77 -8.85 26.21
CA SER A 380 2.71 -9.21 27.29
C SER A 380 2.57 -8.31 28.52
N PHE A 381 2.13 -7.06 28.34
CA PHE A 381 1.93 -6.08 29.42
C PHE A 381 0.45 -5.81 29.72
N ALA A 382 -0.47 -6.63 29.22
CA ALA A 382 -1.91 -6.43 29.42
C ALA A 382 -2.29 -6.28 30.91
N ASP A 383 -1.71 -7.11 31.78
CA ASP A 383 -2.00 -7.09 33.23
C ASP A 383 -1.34 -5.91 33.97
N LEU A 384 -0.36 -5.25 33.35
CA LEU A 384 0.34 -4.08 33.90
C LEU A 384 -0.18 -2.76 33.30
N ALA A 385 -1.05 -2.82 32.29
CA ALA A 385 -1.66 -1.67 31.66
C ALA A 385 -2.72 -1.04 32.57
N THR A 386 -2.68 0.29 32.70
CA THR A 386 -3.72 1.03 33.47
C THR A 386 -5.01 1.22 32.68
N ASN A 387 -4.92 1.16 31.34
CA ASN A 387 -6.08 1.23 30.46
C ASN A 387 -6.37 -0.15 29.85
N SER A 388 -7.61 -0.62 30.02
CA SER A 388 -8.11 -1.86 29.41
C SER A 388 -8.50 -1.62 27.95
N ILE A 389 -7.50 -1.39 27.10
CA ILE A 389 -7.64 -1.25 25.65
C ILE A 389 -6.92 -2.42 25.00
N ASP A 390 -7.64 -3.15 24.14
CA ASP A 390 -7.05 -4.19 23.30
C ASP A 390 -6.74 -3.60 21.93
N LEU A 391 -5.47 -3.49 21.57
CA LEU A 391 -5.05 -2.96 20.29
C LEU A 391 -5.19 -3.97 19.15
N TYR A 392 -5.45 -5.25 19.46
CA TYR A 392 -5.55 -6.34 18.48
C TYR A 392 -6.61 -7.38 18.91
N PRO A 393 -7.89 -6.99 19.01
CA PRO A 393 -8.95 -7.89 19.44
C PRO A 393 -9.22 -8.97 18.38
N ALA A 394 -9.45 -10.21 18.85
CA ALA A 394 -9.53 -11.39 18.00
C ALA A 394 -10.67 -11.35 16.96
N ASP A 395 -11.77 -10.66 17.25
CA ASP A 395 -12.92 -10.52 16.36
C ASP A 395 -12.69 -9.52 15.21
N ALA A 396 -11.68 -8.65 15.34
CA ALA A 396 -11.30 -7.68 14.30
C ALA A 396 -9.91 -7.96 13.68
N ALA A 397 -9.25 -9.06 14.05
CA ALA A 397 -7.88 -9.37 13.65
C ALA A 397 -7.67 -9.34 12.13
N ASP A 398 -8.51 -10.05 11.36
CA ASP A 398 -8.41 -10.09 9.89
C ASP A 398 -8.57 -8.71 9.25
N GLU A 399 -9.50 -7.88 9.77
CA GLU A 399 -9.71 -6.53 9.28
C GLU A 399 -8.54 -5.62 9.63
N ILE A 400 -7.98 -5.75 10.84
CA ILE A 400 -6.78 -5.02 11.28
C ILE A 400 -5.59 -5.37 10.40
N ASP A 401 -5.37 -6.65 10.11
CA ASP A 401 -4.25 -7.09 9.28
C ASP A 401 -4.39 -6.60 7.83
N ARG A 402 -5.61 -6.67 7.27
CA ARG A 402 -5.92 -6.08 5.96
C ARG A 402 -5.64 -4.58 5.92
N LEU A 403 -6.09 -3.84 6.94
CA LEU A 403 -5.85 -2.39 7.05
C LEU A 403 -4.37 -2.07 7.25
N ASN A 404 -3.65 -2.88 8.04
CA ASN A 404 -2.23 -2.72 8.29
C ASN A 404 -1.42 -2.83 7.00
N LEU A 405 -1.76 -3.79 6.13
CA LEU A 405 -1.12 -3.96 4.82
C LEU A 405 -1.30 -2.71 3.95
N LEU A 406 -2.54 -2.26 3.81
CA LEU A 406 -2.89 -1.03 3.09
C LEU A 406 -2.12 0.18 3.63
N VAL A 407 -2.20 0.40 4.95
CA VAL A 407 -1.57 1.55 5.62
C VAL A 407 -0.06 1.49 5.48
N TYR A 408 0.56 0.31 5.60
CA TYR A 408 1.99 0.18 5.43
C TYR A 408 2.41 0.45 3.99
N GLN A 409 1.94 -0.35 3.03
CA GLN A 409 2.40 -0.30 1.65
C GLN A 409 2.10 1.05 0.99
N ARG A 410 0.89 1.58 1.18
CA ARG A 410 0.40 2.74 0.42
C ARG A 410 0.58 4.07 1.14
N VAL A 411 0.58 4.10 2.47
CA VAL A 411 0.63 5.35 3.23
C VAL A 411 1.96 5.54 3.95
N ALA A 412 2.29 4.68 4.92
CA ALA A 412 3.47 4.83 5.77
C ALA A 412 4.77 4.64 4.97
N ASN A 413 4.89 3.53 4.23
CA ASN A 413 6.01 3.28 3.32
C ASN A 413 5.84 4.06 2.00
N GLY A 414 4.61 4.16 1.48
CA GLY A 414 4.31 4.89 0.25
C GLY A 414 4.77 6.35 0.27
N ALA A 415 4.65 7.04 1.41
CA ALA A 415 5.17 8.40 1.56
C ALA A 415 6.70 8.47 1.40
N TYR A 416 7.43 7.47 1.92
CA TYR A 416 8.88 7.37 1.78
C TYR A 416 9.28 6.98 0.35
N LYS A 417 8.54 6.05 -0.28
CA LYS A 417 8.73 5.69 -1.69
C LYS A 417 8.62 6.91 -2.60
N ALA A 418 7.62 7.77 -2.40
CA ALA A 418 7.53 9.03 -3.12
C ALA A 418 8.67 10.00 -2.76
N GLY A 419 8.93 10.20 -1.46
CA GLY A 419 9.89 11.19 -0.98
C GLY A 419 11.34 10.91 -1.35
N PHE A 420 11.71 9.64 -1.54
CA PHE A 420 13.06 9.18 -1.85
C PHE A 420 13.20 8.54 -3.23
N ALA A 421 12.15 8.59 -4.07
CA ALA A 421 12.22 8.13 -5.44
C ALA A 421 13.36 8.82 -6.21
N SER A 422 14.11 8.03 -6.98
CA SER A 422 15.19 8.55 -7.85
C SER A 422 14.76 8.68 -9.33
N SER A 423 13.53 8.32 -9.67
CA SER A 423 12.94 8.50 -11.00
C SER A 423 11.53 9.11 -10.93
N GLN A 424 11.13 9.83 -11.99
CA GLN A 424 9.78 10.42 -12.08
C GLN A 424 8.70 9.34 -12.06
N ALA A 425 8.90 8.23 -12.77
CA ALA A 425 7.96 7.12 -12.83
C ALA A 425 7.72 6.46 -11.46
N ALA A 426 8.79 6.26 -10.66
CA ALA A 426 8.65 5.74 -9.30
C ALA A 426 7.94 6.73 -8.37
N TYR A 427 8.22 8.02 -8.51
CA TYR A 427 7.53 9.07 -7.76
C TYR A 427 6.05 9.14 -8.12
N ASP A 428 5.68 9.24 -9.39
CA ASP A 428 4.28 9.35 -9.85
C ASP A 428 3.45 8.17 -9.34
N ARG A 429 4.01 6.96 -9.44
CA ARG A 429 3.37 5.75 -8.95
C ARG A 429 3.13 5.78 -7.44
N ALA A 430 4.15 6.12 -6.65
CA ALA A 430 4.02 6.22 -5.20
C ALA A 430 3.07 7.35 -4.78
N TYR A 431 3.10 8.47 -5.51
CA TYR A 431 2.24 9.63 -5.30
C TYR A 431 0.76 9.28 -5.54
N ASP A 432 0.43 8.65 -6.67
CA ASP A 432 -0.94 8.26 -6.99
C ASP A 432 -1.46 7.20 -6.01
N ARG A 433 -0.66 6.17 -5.72
CA ARG A 433 -1.01 5.14 -4.72
C ARG A 433 -1.27 5.73 -3.33
N TYR A 434 -0.44 6.68 -2.90
CA TYR A 434 -0.62 7.36 -1.62
C TYR A 434 -1.96 8.09 -1.55
N PHE A 435 -2.28 8.90 -2.57
CA PHE A 435 -3.52 9.66 -2.56
C PHE A 435 -4.77 8.81 -2.80
N ARG A 436 -4.68 7.73 -3.59
CA ARG A 436 -5.77 6.74 -3.69
C ARG A 436 -6.04 6.04 -2.37
N ALA A 437 -5.01 5.71 -1.60
CA ALA A 437 -5.21 5.18 -0.26
C ALA A 437 -5.86 6.19 0.69
N LEU A 438 -5.50 7.48 0.62
CA LEU A 438 -6.17 8.51 1.42
C LEU A 438 -7.65 8.69 1.02
N GLU A 439 -7.94 8.70 -0.29
CA GLU A 439 -9.32 8.76 -0.81
C GLU A 439 -10.15 7.56 -0.35
N TYR A 440 -9.58 6.36 -0.37
CA TYR A 440 -10.25 5.15 0.11
C TYR A 440 -10.47 5.16 1.63
N LEU A 441 -9.44 5.54 2.41
CA LEU A 441 -9.57 5.66 3.87
C LEU A 441 -10.63 6.68 4.26
N ASP A 442 -10.69 7.83 3.58
CA ASP A 442 -11.65 8.90 3.85
C ASP A 442 -13.07 8.58 3.37
N GLY A 443 -13.21 8.17 2.10
CA GLY A 443 -14.50 8.01 1.43
C GLY A 443 -15.16 6.66 1.62
N VAL A 444 -14.39 5.63 2.00
CA VAL A 444 -14.90 4.25 2.18
C VAL A 444 -14.81 3.83 3.64
N ILE A 445 -13.61 3.83 4.25
CA ILE A 445 -13.43 3.26 5.60
C ILE A 445 -13.96 4.16 6.71
N LEU A 446 -13.64 5.46 6.68
CA LEU A 446 -14.01 6.41 7.74
C LEU A 446 -15.34 7.13 7.44
N ALA A 447 -16.01 6.78 6.34
CA ALA A 447 -17.33 7.31 6.01
C ALA A 447 -18.43 6.75 6.93
N ASP A 448 -18.25 5.52 7.43
CA ASP A 448 -19.21 4.80 8.27
C ASP A 448 -18.67 4.37 9.64
N ARG A 449 -17.37 4.57 9.91
CA ARG A 449 -16.71 4.14 11.15
C ARG A 449 -15.94 5.27 11.82
N GLU A 450 -15.88 5.24 13.14
CA GLU A 450 -15.07 6.19 13.92
C GLU A 450 -13.57 5.81 13.98
N TRP A 451 -13.28 4.51 13.95
CA TRP A 451 -11.94 3.92 13.98
C TRP A 451 -11.80 2.94 12.82
N LEU A 452 -10.58 2.73 12.31
CA LEU A 452 -10.37 2.03 11.04
C LEU A 452 -10.97 0.61 11.04
N ALA A 453 -10.75 -0.14 12.12
CA ALA A 453 -11.21 -1.52 12.28
C ALA A 453 -12.68 -1.64 12.71
N GLY A 454 -13.41 -0.53 12.87
CA GLY A 454 -14.80 -0.54 13.34
C GLY A 454 -14.99 -0.93 14.81
N THR A 455 -13.91 -0.96 15.59
CA THR A 455 -13.90 -1.25 17.03
C THR A 455 -14.36 -0.04 17.87
N PRO A 456 -14.69 -0.20 19.16
CA PRO A 456 -15.10 0.92 20.03
C PRO A 456 -13.98 1.93 20.39
N HIS A 457 -12.71 1.53 20.20
CA HIS A 457 -11.50 2.29 20.51
C HIS A 457 -10.47 2.09 19.39
N PRO A 458 -9.41 2.92 19.29
CA PRO A 458 -8.37 2.71 18.28
C PRO A 458 -7.68 1.35 18.46
N THR A 459 -7.26 0.76 17.33
CA THR A 459 -6.46 -0.48 17.26
C THR A 459 -5.06 -0.19 16.74
N GLU A 460 -4.20 -1.20 16.64
CA GLU A 460 -2.88 -1.04 16.05
C GLU A 460 -2.91 -0.48 14.61
N ALA A 461 -4.00 -0.68 13.86
CA ALA A 461 -4.19 -0.06 12.54
C ALA A 461 -4.24 1.47 12.64
N ASP A 462 -4.99 2.01 13.62
CA ASP A 462 -5.05 3.46 13.88
C ASP A 462 -3.69 3.99 14.32
N LEU A 463 -2.98 3.26 15.19
CA LEU A 463 -1.63 3.61 15.64
C LEU A 463 -0.60 3.60 14.50
N LYS A 464 -0.78 2.75 13.48
CA LYS A 464 0.10 2.67 12.32
C LYS A 464 -0.22 3.76 11.28
N LEU A 465 -1.49 4.17 11.15
CA LEU A 465 -1.92 5.25 10.25
C LEU A 465 -1.67 6.64 10.81
N PHE A 466 -1.77 6.82 12.14
CA PHE A 466 -1.71 8.15 12.73
C PHE A 466 -0.37 8.86 12.50
N PRO A 467 0.80 8.21 12.65
CA PRO A 467 2.09 8.85 12.42
C PRO A 467 2.24 9.50 11.03
N PRO A 468 1.92 8.85 9.89
CA PRO A 468 2.01 9.51 8.60
C PRO A 468 0.96 10.63 8.42
N ILE A 469 -0.29 10.43 8.84
CA ILE A 469 -1.34 11.47 8.72
C ILE A 469 -1.03 12.69 9.58
N PHE A 470 -0.52 12.49 10.79
CA PHE A 470 -0.07 13.54 11.69
C PHE A 470 1.06 14.38 11.07
N ARG A 471 1.85 13.82 10.15
CA ARG A 471 2.96 14.51 9.47
C ARG A 471 2.62 15.01 8.07
N HIS A 472 1.47 14.64 7.51
CA HIS A 472 1.14 14.89 6.10
C HIS A 472 1.31 16.35 5.71
N ASP A 473 0.54 17.25 6.33
CA ASP A 473 0.54 18.67 5.94
C ASP A 473 1.87 19.39 6.27
N ASP A 474 2.43 19.13 7.46
CA ASP A 474 3.58 19.88 7.98
C ASP A 474 4.94 19.36 7.50
N VAL A 475 4.98 18.13 6.99
CA VAL A 475 6.21 17.47 6.54
C VAL A 475 6.04 16.93 5.14
N TYR A 476 5.20 15.92 4.94
CA TYR A 476 5.21 15.13 3.70
C TYR A 476 4.76 15.92 2.48
N PHE A 477 3.80 16.82 2.65
CA PHE A 477 3.28 17.70 1.61
C PHE A 477 4.41 18.44 0.88
N SER A 478 5.36 19.00 1.63
CA SER A 478 6.49 19.74 1.06
C SER A 478 7.72 18.87 0.87
N ARG A 479 8.10 18.12 1.92
CA ARG A 479 9.37 17.36 1.94
C ARG A 479 9.36 16.20 0.95
N PHE A 480 8.25 15.46 0.91
CA PHE A 480 8.08 14.31 0.03
C PHE A 480 7.30 14.65 -1.24
N LYS A 481 6.97 15.93 -1.44
CA LYS A 481 6.18 16.42 -2.58
C LYS A 481 4.82 15.70 -2.70
N LEU A 482 4.25 15.23 -1.60
CA LEU A 482 2.89 14.66 -1.58
C LEU A 482 1.88 15.80 -1.55
N ASN A 483 1.81 16.57 -2.63
CA ASN A 483 1.19 17.89 -2.68
C ASN A 483 -0.13 17.96 -3.47
N LYS A 484 -0.80 16.83 -3.76
CA LYS A 484 -2.13 16.81 -4.40
C LYS A 484 -3.13 17.63 -3.59
N ASN A 485 -3.27 17.25 -2.32
CA ASN A 485 -4.22 17.84 -1.38
C ASN A 485 -3.65 17.81 0.04
N LYS A 486 -4.03 18.82 0.83
CA LYS A 486 -3.86 18.81 2.29
C LYS A 486 -4.94 17.95 2.94
N LEU A 487 -4.77 17.62 4.22
CA LEU A 487 -5.73 16.80 4.95
C LEU A 487 -7.13 17.40 5.01
N ALA A 488 -7.26 18.72 4.91
CA ALA A 488 -8.57 19.42 4.87
C ALA A 488 -9.47 19.00 3.68
N ALA A 489 -8.92 18.37 2.64
CA ALA A 489 -9.70 17.80 1.54
C ALA A 489 -10.32 16.43 1.86
N TYR A 490 -9.94 15.82 3.00
CA TYR A 490 -10.35 14.50 3.47
C TYR A 490 -11.07 14.67 4.83
N PRO A 491 -12.36 15.06 4.84
CA PRO A 491 -13.05 15.47 6.06
C PRO A 491 -13.17 14.37 7.12
N ASN A 492 -13.39 13.11 6.72
CA ASN A 492 -13.51 11.99 7.65
C ASN A 492 -12.14 11.63 8.23
N LEU A 493 -11.10 11.66 7.41
CA LEU A 493 -9.72 11.43 7.84
C LEU A 493 -9.20 12.57 8.75
N ALA A 494 -9.58 13.81 8.47
CA ALA A 494 -9.28 14.96 9.34
C ALA A 494 -9.99 14.83 10.70
N ALA A 495 -11.28 14.46 10.71
CA ALA A 495 -12.03 14.22 11.93
C ALA A 495 -11.46 13.04 12.74
N TRP A 496 -11.06 11.96 12.08
CA TRP A 496 -10.37 10.82 12.70
C TRP A 496 -9.03 11.23 13.32
N ARG A 497 -8.21 12.03 12.64
CA ARG A 497 -6.95 12.56 13.20
C ARG A 497 -7.21 13.38 14.46
N ASP A 498 -8.21 14.24 14.45
CA ASP A 498 -8.54 15.09 15.60
C ASP A 498 -9.05 14.26 16.77
N ARG A 499 -9.81 13.20 16.48
CA ARG A 499 -10.22 12.19 17.47
C ARG A 499 -9.04 11.44 18.06
N MET A 500 -8.06 11.02 17.24
CA MET A 500 -6.81 10.44 17.72
C MET A 500 -6.08 11.40 18.65
N LEU A 501 -5.90 12.67 18.27
CA LEU A 501 -5.26 13.68 19.12
C LEU A 501 -5.98 13.93 20.45
N ALA A 502 -7.31 13.85 20.44
CA ALA A 502 -8.14 13.98 21.64
C ALA A 502 -8.11 12.73 22.54
N PHE A 503 -7.66 11.58 22.02
CA PHE A 503 -7.59 10.35 22.80
C PHE A 503 -6.53 10.48 23.92
N PRO A 504 -6.84 10.09 25.17
CA PRO A 504 -5.93 10.27 26.30
C PRO A 504 -4.51 9.74 26.01
N GLY A 505 -3.50 10.57 26.27
CA GLY A 505 -2.09 10.24 26.07
C GLY A 505 -1.54 10.50 24.66
N VAL A 506 -2.36 10.53 23.61
CA VAL A 506 -1.89 10.65 22.22
C VAL A 506 -1.21 11.99 21.94
N ALA A 507 -1.80 13.10 22.40
CA ALA A 507 -1.19 14.42 22.24
C ALA A 507 0.19 14.52 22.93
N ALA A 508 0.34 13.95 24.12
CA ALA A 508 1.61 13.92 24.85
C ALA A 508 2.65 13.00 24.19
N ALA A 509 2.21 11.95 23.51
CA ALA A 509 3.05 11.06 22.72
C ALA A 509 3.42 11.64 21.33
N SER A 510 2.95 12.85 21.00
CA SER A 510 3.09 13.48 19.69
C SER A 510 3.84 14.81 19.78
N ASN A 511 4.94 14.95 19.02
CA ASN A 511 5.66 16.23 18.95
C ASN A 511 5.94 16.62 17.49
N LEU A 512 5.18 17.58 16.98
CA LEU A 512 5.24 18.03 15.59
C LEU A 512 6.51 18.84 15.30
N ASP A 513 7.05 19.57 16.27
CA ASP A 513 8.29 20.32 16.10
C ASP A 513 9.48 19.38 15.94
N HIS A 514 9.54 18.31 16.74
CA HIS A 514 10.53 17.25 16.57
C HIS A 514 10.41 16.61 15.19
N ALA A 515 9.18 16.32 14.72
CA ALA A 515 8.96 15.82 13.38
C ALA A 515 9.49 16.79 12.31
N ARG A 516 9.07 18.05 12.31
CA ARG A 516 9.51 19.05 11.32
C ARG A 516 11.04 19.20 11.31
N ASN A 517 11.64 19.40 12.48
CA ASN A 517 13.08 19.56 12.59
C ASN A 517 13.84 18.29 12.22
N GLY A 518 13.30 17.11 12.51
CA GLY A 518 13.91 15.83 12.16
C GLY A 518 13.91 15.53 10.66
N TYR A 519 12.92 16.01 9.90
CA TYR A 519 12.82 15.77 8.45
C TYR A 519 13.49 16.86 7.60
N PHE A 520 13.38 18.14 7.99
CA PHE A 520 13.97 19.26 7.25
C PHE A 520 15.39 19.61 7.74
N GLY A 521 15.62 19.55 9.05
CA GLY A 521 16.87 19.96 9.70
C GLY A 521 18.00 18.92 9.65
N ARG A 522 18.13 18.17 8.55
CA ARG A 522 19.14 17.12 8.40
C ARG A 522 19.87 17.13 7.05
N THR A 523 19.33 17.78 6.04
CA THR A 523 19.87 17.72 4.67
C THR A 523 19.74 19.07 3.97
N GLY A 524 20.70 19.41 3.11
CA GLY A 524 20.66 20.66 2.34
C GLY A 524 20.85 21.88 3.24
N SER A 525 20.04 22.92 3.03
CA SER A 525 20.12 24.17 3.81
C SER A 525 19.65 24.04 5.27
N GLU A 526 19.10 22.88 5.65
CA GLU A 526 18.51 22.63 6.97
C GLU A 526 17.41 23.61 7.40
N ILE A 527 16.89 24.40 6.46
CA ILE A 527 15.79 25.33 6.70
C ILE A 527 14.53 24.50 6.91
N VAL A 528 13.92 24.70 8.08
CA VAL A 528 12.60 24.17 8.38
C VAL A 528 11.56 25.17 7.85
N PRO A 529 10.60 24.77 6.99
CA PRO A 529 9.57 25.68 6.51
C PRO A 529 8.69 26.19 7.64
N ALA A 530 8.34 27.49 7.65
CA ALA A 530 7.51 28.08 8.70
C ALA A 530 6.04 27.61 8.69
N GLY A 531 5.52 27.18 7.55
CA GLY A 531 4.16 26.66 7.39
C GLY A 531 4.13 25.20 6.90
N PRO A 532 2.93 24.67 6.62
CA PRO A 532 1.62 25.31 6.82
C PRO A 532 1.28 25.49 8.32
N ARG A 533 0.66 26.63 8.69
CA ARG A 533 0.04 26.77 10.01
C ARG A 533 -1.33 26.11 9.96
N ARG A 534 -1.57 25.06 10.77
CA ARG A 534 -2.90 24.44 10.85
C ARG A 534 -3.89 25.39 11.53
N LEU A 535 -5.07 25.58 10.92
CA LEU A 535 -6.18 26.25 11.59
C LEU A 535 -6.68 25.33 12.71
N GLY A 536 -6.62 25.77 13.97
CA GLY A 536 -7.13 25.02 15.13
C GLY A 536 -6.06 24.43 16.06
N LEU A 537 -4.82 24.29 15.61
CA LEU A 537 -3.68 24.15 16.53
C LEU A 537 -3.27 25.54 17.01
N THR A 538 -3.09 25.66 18.31
CA THR A 538 -2.72 26.91 18.96
C THR A 538 -1.21 27.13 18.85
N ARG A 539 -0.75 28.36 19.07
CA ARG A 539 0.69 28.68 19.06
C ARG A 539 1.47 27.86 20.10
N SER A 540 0.83 27.36 21.16
CA SER A 540 1.49 26.47 22.13
C SER A 540 1.80 25.06 21.61
N ASP A 541 1.17 24.63 20.51
CA ASP A 541 1.45 23.34 19.86
C ASP A 541 2.68 23.41 18.94
N TYR A 542 3.21 24.62 18.73
CA TYR A 542 4.39 24.91 17.92
C TYR A 542 5.36 25.77 18.74
N SER A 543 6.37 25.16 19.35
CA SER A 543 7.43 25.88 20.02
C SER A 543 8.36 26.51 18.99
N ASP A 544 8.42 27.84 19.00
CA ASP A 544 9.43 28.63 18.27
C ASP A 544 10.87 28.36 18.81
N ASP A 545 11.01 27.72 19.98
CA ASP A 545 12.29 27.51 20.68
C ASP A 545 13.07 26.28 20.17
N VAL A 546 12.42 25.38 19.41
CA VAL A 546 13.04 24.13 18.91
C VAL A 546 13.71 24.33 17.53
N TRP A 547 13.69 25.55 16.98
CA TRP A 547 14.14 25.86 15.61
C TRP A 547 15.63 26.23 15.59
N LEU A 548 16.48 25.25 15.27
CA LEU A 548 17.93 25.34 15.49
C LEU A 548 18.71 26.24 14.50
N ASN A 549 18.12 26.64 13.36
CA ASN A 549 18.75 27.52 12.34
C ASN A 549 18.11 28.91 12.25
N ARG A 550 17.48 29.38 13.32
CA ARG A 550 16.83 30.69 13.31
C ARG A 550 17.83 31.85 13.25
N ASP A 551 18.95 31.71 13.97
CA ASP A 551 19.91 32.80 14.19
C ASP A 551 21.35 32.46 13.73
N GLN A 552 21.57 31.34 13.04
CA GLN A 552 22.88 31.00 12.50
C GLN A 552 23.09 31.67 11.13
N PRO A 553 24.18 32.45 10.92
CA PRO A 553 24.53 32.92 9.59
C PRO A 553 24.80 31.71 8.69
N ALA A 554 24.32 31.76 7.44
CA ALA A 554 24.51 30.68 6.47
C ALA A 554 25.98 30.25 6.45
N SER A 555 26.25 28.99 6.81
CA SER A 555 27.60 28.43 6.73
C SER A 555 28.05 28.51 5.27
N GLY A 556 29.16 29.20 5.06
CA GLY A 556 29.70 29.64 3.78
C GLY A 556 29.52 28.68 2.61
N SER A 557 28.97 29.21 1.52
CA SER A 557 29.45 28.88 0.18
C SER A 557 30.79 29.59 -0.01
N GLU A 558 31.90 28.93 0.32
CA GLU A 558 33.16 29.19 -0.36
C GLU A 558 33.27 28.20 -1.52
N GLU A 559 33.27 28.78 -2.73
CA GLU A 559 33.38 28.25 -4.10
C GLU A 559 32.21 27.47 -4.71
#